data_AF-A0A7C2JUE7-F1
#
_entry.id   AF-A0A7C2JUE7-F1
#
_cell.length_a   1.000
_cell.length_b   1.000
_cell.length_c   1.000
_cell.angle_alpha   90.00
_cell.angle_beta   90.00
_cell.angle_gamma   90.00
#
_symmetry.space_group_name_H-M   'P 1'
#
loop_
_entity.id
_entity.type
_entity.pdbx_description
1 polymer ?
#
loop_
_entity_poly.entity_id
_entity_poly.type
_entity_poly.pdbx_seq_one_letter_code
_entity_poly.pdbx_strand_id
1 'polypeptide(L)'
;MKNGALGAVVASWFLAGAAIAANPLQGELELKAAGKAERNAGLWLDGQYVGFVEDLEGRGKLVLLPGEHELVFKLIGYDDLTRTIRVEPGSRNEYRVAMLPVADASYPDKNETAQLRLSVKPEKAAIFVDDSYVGHVDRFDGRGGMRLAAGTYRLTIALPGYEAFTTELTVHSGQSYEVKTDLRKGRLDERAAALIAGGTAAADY
;
A
#
# COMPACT_ATOMS: atom_id res chain seq x y z
N MET A 1 6.27 76.17 -14.63
CA MET A 1 5.10 76.14 -15.53
C MET A 1 5.19 74.86 -16.35
N LYS A 2 4.33 73.88 -16.04
CA LYS A 2 3.22 73.38 -16.91
C LYS A 2 3.74 72.65 -18.17
N ASN A 3 3.77 71.31 -18.21
CA ASN A 3 2.69 70.31 -18.37
C ASN A 3 2.35 69.99 -19.84
N GLY A 4 2.43 68.70 -20.18
CA GLY A 4 1.59 67.97 -21.15
C GLY A 4 2.19 67.76 -22.56
N ALA A 5 2.06 66.61 -23.25
CA ALA A 5 1.41 65.34 -22.92
C ALA A 5 1.74 64.23 -23.96
N LEU A 6 1.66 62.97 -23.50
CA LEU A 6 1.04 61.76 -24.12
C LEU A 6 1.69 60.97 -25.29
N GLY A 7 1.83 59.66 -25.02
CA GLY A 7 2.08 58.51 -25.93
C GLY A 7 3.11 57.57 -25.29
N ALA A 8 2.91 56.28 -25.03
CA ALA A 8 1.91 55.32 -25.46
C ALA A 8 1.77 54.14 -24.45
N VAL A 9 0.54 53.62 -24.37
CA VAL A 9 0.05 52.22 -24.36
C VAL A 9 1.10 51.09 -24.20
N VAL A 10 0.86 50.12 -23.29
CA VAL A 10 0.50 48.70 -23.60
C VAL A 10 0.72 47.74 -22.40
N ALA A 11 -0.40 47.07 -22.09
CA ALA A 11 -0.60 45.72 -21.55
C ALA A 11 -0.01 45.32 -20.19
N SER A 12 -0.89 45.38 -19.19
CA SER A 12 -0.98 44.37 -18.13
C SER A 12 -1.14 42.97 -18.75
N TRP A 13 -0.19 42.09 -18.51
CA TRP A 13 -0.38 40.66 -18.70
C TRP A 13 -0.79 40.05 -17.36
N PHE A 14 -2.08 39.72 -17.25
CA PHE A 14 -2.55 38.74 -16.28
C PHE A 14 -1.87 37.41 -16.60
N LEU A 15 -0.96 36.95 -15.74
CA LEU A 15 -0.58 35.55 -15.68
C LEU A 15 -1.76 34.78 -15.10
N ALA A 16 -2.61 34.26 -15.99
CA ALA A 16 -3.59 33.25 -15.65
C ALA A 16 -2.84 32.04 -15.07
N GLY A 17 -3.11 31.73 -13.80
CA GLY A 17 -2.68 30.48 -13.21
C GLY A 17 -3.28 29.33 -14.02
N ALA A 18 -2.44 28.53 -14.66
CA ALA A 18 -2.87 27.25 -15.20
C ALA A 18 -3.28 26.37 -14.02
N ALA A 19 -4.58 26.30 -13.75
CA ALA A 19 -5.13 25.19 -13.01
C ALA A 19 -4.68 23.92 -13.74
N ILE A 20 -4.03 23.00 -13.03
CA ILE A 20 -3.79 21.64 -13.52
C ILE A 20 -5.19 21.03 -13.70
N ALA A 21 -5.74 21.15 -14.91
CA ALA A 21 -7.00 20.53 -15.25
C ALA A 21 -6.79 19.02 -15.15
N ALA A 22 -7.66 18.35 -14.40
CA ALA A 22 -7.73 16.89 -14.37
C ALA A 22 -7.73 16.36 -15.81
N ASN A 23 -6.85 15.40 -16.12
CA ASN A 23 -6.80 14.79 -17.44
C ASN A 23 -8.18 14.15 -17.73
N PRO A 24 -8.93 14.58 -18.76
CA PRO A 24 -10.31 14.15 -18.98
C PRO A 24 -10.44 12.65 -19.28
N LEU A 25 -9.32 11.96 -19.51
CA LEU A 25 -9.27 10.53 -19.72
C LEU A 25 -9.05 9.73 -18.44
N GLN A 26 -8.89 10.33 -17.27
CA GLN A 26 -8.67 9.58 -16.04
C GLN A 26 -9.92 9.60 -15.15
N GLY A 27 -10.21 8.47 -14.51
CA GLY A 27 -11.17 8.39 -13.42
C GLY A 27 -10.48 8.32 -12.07
N GLU A 28 -11.17 8.75 -11.03
CA GLU A 28 -10.70 8.68 -9.65
C GLU A 28 -11.50 7.63 -8.88
N LEU A 29 -10.80 6.78 -8.14
CA LEU A 29 -11.39 5.88 -7.16
C LEU A 29 -10.93 6.28 -5.75
N GLU A 30 -11.90 6.61 -4.91
CA GLU A 30 -11.71 6.86 -3.49
C GLU A 30 -12.04 5.59 -2.71
N LEU A 31 -11.08 5.11 -1.92
CA LEU A 31 -11.30 4.00 -1.00
C LEU A 31 -11.82 4.51 0.34
N LYS A 32 -12.66 3.71 1.00
CA LYS A 32 -13.12 3.93 2.37
C LYS A 32 -13.02 2.64 3.17
N ALA A 33 -12.10 2.56 4.13
CA ALA A 33 -12.02 1.43 5.04
C ALA A 33 -13.30 1.32 5.89
N ALA A 34 -13.88 0.13 5.97
CA ALA A 34 -15.03 -0.13 6.83
C ALA A 34 -14.66 -0.15 8.32
N GLY A 35 -13.40 -0.45 8.64
CA GLY A 35 -12.87 -0.53 10.00
C GLY A 35 -11.35 -0.35 10.06
N LYS A 36 -10.79 -0.50 11.27
CA LYS A 36 -9.36 -0.29 11.52
C LYS A 36 -8.47 -1.32 10.81
N ALA A 37 -8.95 -2.56 10.66
CA ALA A 37 -8.19 -3.61 10.00
C ALA A 37 -8.00 -3.28 8.52
N GLU A 38 -9.07 -2.92 7.83
CA GLU A 38 -9.12 -2.64 6.40
C GLU A 38 -8.22 -1.46 6.01
N ARG A 39 -8.00 -0.49 6.91
CA ARG A 39 -7.00 0.58 6.70
C ARG A 39 -5.60 0.05 6.39
N ASN A 40 -5.27 -1.13 6.92
CA ASN A 40 -3.98 -1.80 6.73
C ASN A 40 -3.99 -2.84 5.60
N ALA A 41 -5.12 -3.06 4.94
CA ALA A 41 -5.19 -4.03 3.84
C ALA A 41 -4.37 -3.53 2.66
N GLY A 42 -3.58 -4.42 2.06
CA GLY A 42 -2.83 -4.14 0.85
C GLY A 42 -3.75 -4.23 -0.36
N LEU A 43 -3.55 -3.36 -1.34
CA LEU A 43 -4.26 -3.37 -2.61
C LEU A 43 -3.34 -3.80 -3.74
N TRP A 44 -3.77 -4.82 -4.46
CA TRP A 44 -3.29 -5.18 -5.79
C TRP A 44 -4.30 -4.68 -6.82
N LEU A 45 -3.85 -3.78 -7.69
CA LEU A 45 -4.60 -3.25 -8.81
C LEU A 45 -4.07 -3.91 -10.08
N ASP A 46 -4.94 -4.63 -10.79
CA ASP A 46 -4.58 -5.37 -12.02
C ASP A 46 -3.36 -6.28 -11.82
N GLY A 47 -3.33 -6.95 -10.65
CA GLY A 47 -2.22 -7.80 -10.24
C GLY A 47 -1.02 -7.04 -9.67
N GLN A 48 -0.93 -5.71 -9.69
CA GLN A 48 0.23 -5.01 -9.13
C GLN A 48 -0.07 -4.40 -7.75
N TYR A 49 0.78 -4.66 -6.75
CA TYR A 49 0.71 -3.98 -5.47
C TYR A 49 0.93 -2.48 -5.65
N VAL A 50 -0.06 -1.69 -5.23
CA VAL A 50 -0.03 -0.22 -5.37
C VAL A 50 0.01 0.51 -4.02
N GLY A 51 -0.19 -0.20 -2.91
CA GLY A 51 -0.15 0.38 -1.57
C GLY A 51 -1.14 -0.29 -0.63
N PHE A 52 -1.51 0.41 0.43
CA PHE A 52 -2.50 -0.02 1.41
C PHE A 52 -3.62 1.02 1.53
N VAL A 53 -4.79 0.59 2.02
CA VAL A 53 -6.02 1.41 1.97
C VAL A 53 -5.83 2.79 2.62
N GLU A 54 -5.23 2.90 3.80
CA GLU A 54 -5.00 4.19 4.46
C GLU A 54 -4.09 5.13 3.66
N ASP A 55 -3.08 4.61 2.95
CA ASP A 55 -2.23 5.45 2.08
C ASP A 55 -2.99 5.94 0.84
N LEU A 56 -3.96 5.15 0.39
CA LEU A 56 -4.76 5.40 -0.80
C LEU A 56 -6.07 6.16 -0.50
N GLU A 57 -6.28 6.52 0.78
CA GLU A 57 -7.39 7.35 1.24
C GLU A 57 -7.06 8.85 1.10
N GLY A 58 -8.11 9.66 0.89
CA GLY A 58 -8.00 11.12 0.94
C GLY A 58 -7.15 11.74 -0.15
N ARG A 59 -5.84 11.90 0.07
CA ARG A 59 -4.91 12.49 -0.91
C ARG A 59 -4.19 11.46 -1.78
N GLY A 60 -4.17 10.18 -1.39
CA GLY A 60 -3.58 9.10 -2.17
C GLY A 60 -4.54 8.41 -3.14
N LYS A 61 -5.64 9.07 -3.52
CA LYS A 61 -6.71 8.51 -4.37
C LYS A 61 -6.11 7.83 -5.60
N LEU A 62 -6.72 6.72 -6.00
CA LEU A 62 -6.31 6.00 -7.18
C LEU A 62 -6.80 6.75 -8.42
N VAL A 63 -5.86 7.06 -9.31
CA VAL A 63 -6.15 7.64 -10.61
C VAL A 63 -5.98 6.53 -11.64
N LEU A 64 -7.08 6.13 -12.25
CA LEU A 64 -7.18 4.97 -13.12
C LEU A 64 -7.49 5.41 -14.55
N LEU A 65 -7.02 4.62 -15.51
CA LEU A 65 -7.44 4.79 -16.90
C LEU A 65 -8.89 4.32 -17.08
N PRO A 66 -9.58 4.70 -18.16
CA PRO A 66 -10.91 4.19 -18.43
C PRO A 66 -10.81 2.73 -18.84
N GLY A 67 -11.72 1.91 -18.33
CA GLY A 67 -11.69 0.47 -18.57
C GLY A 67 -12.15 -0.32 -17.37
N GLU A 68 -11.98 -1.64 -17.46
CA GLU A 68 -12.18 -2.54 -16.33
C GLU A 68 -10.88 -2.69 -15.57
N HIS A 69 -10.96 -2.58 -14.25
CA HIS A 69 -9.83 -2.75 -13.34
C HIS A 69 -10.22 -3.74 -12.25
N GLU A 70 -9.30 -4.64 -11.92
CA GLU A 70 -9.46 -5.58 -10.81
C GLU A 70 -8.75 -5.05 -9.56
N LEU A 71 -9.47 -5.04 -8.46
CA LEU A 71 -8.98 -4.70 -7.13
C LEU A 71 -8.96 -5.96 -6.29
N VAL A 72 -7.80 -6.32 -5.76
CA VAL A 72 -7.66 -7.42 -4.78
C VAL A 72 -7.11 -6.85 -3.49
N PHE A 73 -7.89 -6.92 -2.42
CA PHE A 73 -7.46 -6.52 -1.08
C PHE A 73 -7.04 -7.74 -0.30
N LYS A 74 -5.83 -7.71 0.25
CA LYS A 74 -5.27 -8.81 1.05
C LYS A 74 -4.87 -8.32 2.44
N LEU A 75 -5.16 -9.13 3.44
CA LEU A 75 -4.73 -8.91 4.82
C LEU A 75 -4.81 -10.23 5.58
N ILE A 76 -3.72 -10.62 6.25
CA ILE A 76 -3.70 -11.83 7.06
C ILE A 76 -4.85 -11.86 8.08
N GLY A 77 -5.49 -13.02 8.20
CA GLY A 77 -6.67 -13.22 9.07
C GLY A 77 -8.01 -12.82 8.43
N TYR A 78 -8.00 -12.38 7.17
CA TYR A 78 -9.19 -12.04 6.38
C TYR A 78 -9.18 -12.79 5.05
N ASP A 79 -10.38 -13.06 4.52
CA ASP A 79 -10.54 -13.54 3.15
C ASP A 79 -10.15 -12.44 2.15
N ASP A 80 -9.47 -12.82 1.07
CA ASP A 80 -9.14 -11.91 -0.02
C ASP A 80 -10.44 -11.31 -0.60
N LEU A 81 -10.52 -9.98 -0.62
CA LEU A 81 -11.66 -9.27 -1.18
C LEU A 81 -11.32 -8.87 -2.62
N THR A 82 -11.97 -9.51 -3.59
CA THR A 82 -11.79 -9.21 -5.01
C THR A 82 -12.97 -8.41 -5.55
N ARG A 83 -12.68 -7.35 -6.32
CA ARG A 83 -13.68 -6.51 -6.96
C ARG A 83 -13.24 -6.01 -8.33
N THR A 84 -14.04 -6.27 -9.35
CA THR A 84 -13.93 -5.58 -10.64
C THR A 84 -14.72 -4.28 -10.62
N ILE A 85 -14.11 -3.20 -11.08
CA ILE A 85 -14.76 -1.92 -11.29
C ILE A 85 -14.62 -1.49 -12.75
N ARG A 86 -15.60 -0.73 -13.24
CA ARG A 86 -15.51 -0.05 -14.52
C ARG A 86 -15.29 1.43 -14.28
N VAL A 87 -14.19 1.95 -14.79
CA VAL A 87 -13.82 3.36 -14.71
C VAL A 87 -14.22 4.04 -16.01
N GLU A 88 -15.03 5.09 -15.89
CA GLU A 88 -15.38 5.95 -17.01
C GLU A 88 -14.53 7.22 -17.00
N PRO A 89 -14.26 7.85 -18.16
CA PRO A 89 -13.51 9.10 -18.22
C PRO A 89 -14.12 10.18 -17.31
N GLY A 90 -13.31 10.76 -16.42
CA GLY A 90 -13.74 11.79 -15.48
C GLY A 90 -14.63 11.30 -14.33
N SER A 91 -14.88 9.98 -14.22
CA SER A 91 -15.67 9.42 -13.11
C SER A 91 -14.98 9.63 -11.77
N ARG A 92 -15.77 9.84 -10.72
CA ARG A 92 -15.33 9.83 -9.33
C ARG A 92 -16.14 8.78 -8.59
N ASN A 93 -15.55 7.62 -8.39
CA ASN A 93 -16.17 6.50 -7.71
C ASN A 93 -15.68 6.42 -6.27
N GLU A 94 -16.55 5.96 -5.37
CA GLU A 94 -16.19 5.59 -4.02
C GLU A 94 -16.39 4.08 -3.85
N TYR A 95 -15.43 3.41 -3.22
CA TYR A 95 -15.54 2.01 -2.85
C TYR A 95 -15.24 1.79 -1.38
N ARG A 96 -16.22 1.24 -0.67
CA ARG A 96 -16.07 0.85 0.73
C ARG A 96 -15.43 -0.52 0.83
N VAL A 97 -14.24 -0.59 1.42
CA VAL A 97 -13.47 -1.82 1.65
C VAL A 97 -13.96 -2.45 2.96
N ALA A 98 -14.63 -3.59 2.87
CA ALA A 98 -15.12 -4.36 4.02
C ALA A 98 -14.71 -5.82 3.84
N MET A 99 -13.74 -6.28 4.62
CA MET A 99 -13.20 -7.64 4.50
C MET A 99 -13.88 -8.58 5.49
N LEU A 100 -14.02 -9.85 5.11
CA LEU A 100 -14.56 -10.88 5.99
C LEU A 100 -13.41 -11.55 6.75
N PRO A 101 -13.45 -11.62 8.09
CA PRO A 101 -12.48 -12.40 8.84
C PRO A 101 -12.56 -13.88 8.46
N VAL A 102 -11.42 -14.56 8.39
CA VAL A 102 -11.39 -16.01 8.18
C VAL A 102 -12.06 -16.69 9.37
N ALA A 103 -13.09 -17.50 9.11
CA ALA A 103 -13.97 -18.07 10.14
C ALA A 103 -13.23 -18.90 11.20
N ASP A 104 -12.19 -19.62 10.79
CA ASP A 104 -11.40 -20.52 11.65
C ASP A 104 -10.04 -19.92 12.05
N ALA A 105 -9.89 -18.59 12.01
CA ALA A 105 -8.67 -17.93 12.44
C ALA A 105 -8.45 -18.13 13.95
N SER A 106 -7.51 -19.00 14.31
CA SER A 106 -7.02 -19.16 15.68
C SER A 106 -5.83 -18.24 15.92
N TYR A 107 -5.93 -17.40 16.94
CA TYR A 107 -4.85 -16.52 17.35
C TYR A 107 -4.18 -17.08 18.61
N PRO A 108 -2.87 -17.31 18.61
CA PRO A 108 -2.14 -17.81 19.78
C PRO A 108 -2.26 -16.83 20.95
N ASP A 109 -2.22 -17.37 22.17
CA ASP A 109 -2.23 -16.54 23.37
C ASP A 109 -1.00 -15.64 23.41
N LYS A 110 -1.09 -14.51 24.10
CA LYS A 110 0.05 -13.58 24.22
C LYS A 110 1.32 -14.28 24.75
N ASN A 111 1.14 -15.29 25.61
CA ASN A 111 2.23 -16.08 26.21
C ASN A 111 2.77 -17.18 25.29
N GLU A 112 2.24 -17.30 24.08
CA GLU A 112 2.67 -18.23 23.02
C GLU A 112 3.27 -17.48 21.83
N THR A 113 3.32 -16.14 21.92
CA THR A 113 3.82 -15.27 20.86
C THR A 113 5.16 -14.64 21.19
N ALA A 114 5.94 -14.40 20.15
CA ALA A 114 7.06 -13.48 20.14
C ALA A 114 6.61 -12.12 19.58
N GLN A 115 7.35 -11.08 19.94
CA GLN A 115 7.18 -9.75 19.36
C GLN A 115 8.29 -9.48 18.34
N LEU A 116 7.94 -9.03 17.14
CA LEU A 116 8.87 -8.61 16.10
C LEU A 116 8.68 -7.12 15.79
N ARG A 117 9.71 -6.31 16.00
CA ARG A 117 9.74 -4.90 15.62
C ARG A 117 10.45 -4.73 14.28
N LEU A 118 9.91 -3.89 13.40
CA LEU A 118 10.47 -3.64 12.07
C LEU A 118 10.88 -2.19 11.95
N SER A 119 12.18 -1.92 11.85
CA SER A 119 12.72 -0.58 11.57
C SER A 119 13.29 -0.58 10.17
N VAL A 120 12.42 -0.40 9.18
CA VAL A 120 12.77 -0.54 7.76
C VAL A 120 12.39 0.68 6.95
N LYS A 121 13.29 1.12 6.07
CA LYS A 121 12.99 2.21 5.13
C LYS A 121 12.90 1.71 3.69
N PRO A 122 11.91 2.14 2.89
CA PRO A 122 10.81 3.04 3.25
C PRO A 122 9.75 2.39 4.17
N GLU A 123 9.12 3.21 5.02
CA GLU A 123 8.11 2.76 6.01
C GLU A 123 6.80 2.24 5.37
N LYS A 124 6.59 2.53 4.08
CA LYS A 124 5.45 2.07 3.28
C LYS A 124 5.64 0.70 2.63
N ALA A 125 6.82 0.09 2.79
CA ALA A 125 7.09 -1.22 2.21
C ALA A 125 6.11 -2.28 2.71
N ALA A 126 5.65 -3.14 1.81
CA ALA A 126 4.79 -4.27 2.11
C ALA A 126 5.58 -5.32 2.87
N ILE A 127 4.94 -5.94 3.86
CA ILE A 127 5.51 -7.05 4.62
C ILE A 127 4.72 -8.30 4.32
N PHE A 128 5.45 -9.36 4.04
CA PHE A 128 4.94 -10.70 3.83
C PHE A 128 5.58 -11.63 4.87
N VAL A 129 4.74 -12.45 5.51
CA VAL A 129 5.16 -13.55 6.38
C VAL A 129 4.66 -14.82 5.75
N ASP A 130 5.56 -15.72 5.38
CA ASP A 130 5.24 -16.93 4.63
C ASP A 130 4.34 -16.63 3.41
N ASP A 131 4.75 -15.62 2.64
CA ASP A 131 4.07 -15.12 1.43
C ASP A 131 2.70 -14.45 1.67
N SER A 132 2.20 -14.42 2.90
CA SER A 132 0.94 -13.75 3.28
C SER A 132 1.20 -12.28 3.64
N TYR A 133 0.42 -11.36 3.05
CA TYR A 133 0.54 -9.94 3.37
C TYR A 133 0.01 -9.63 4.78
N VAL A 134 0.86 -9.05 5.63
CA VAL A 134 0.53 -8.77 7.05
C VAL A 134 0.36 -7.27 7.34
N GLY A 135 0.70 -6.42 6.38
CA GLY A 135 0.67 -4.96 6.49
C GLY A 135 1.91 -4.29 5.91
N HIS A 136 2.19 -3.09 6.39
CA HIS A 136 3.32 -2.25 5.99
C HIS A 136 4.20 -1.91 7.21
N VAL A 137 5.41 -1.39 6.97
CA VAL A 137 6.42 -1.22 8.03
C VAL A 137 6.01 -0.26 9.14
N ASP A 138 5.42 0.90 8.81
CA ASP A 138 4.94 1.89 9.81
C ASP A 138 4.00 1.28 10.87
N ARG A 139 3.21 0.28 10.49
CA ARG A 139 2.32 -0.45 11.41
C ARG A 139 3.08 -1.15 12.55
N PHE A 140 4.33 -1.55 12.32
CA PHE A 140 5.09 -2.45 13.18
C PHE A 140 6.44 -1.88 13.65
N ASP A 141 6.70 -0.60 13.40
CA ASP A 141 7.91 0.10 13.82
C ASP A 141 7.85 0.59 15.29
N GLY A 142 6.65 0.59 15.88
CA GLY A 142 6.38 1.06 17.23
C GLY A 142 6.53 -0.01 18.33
N ARG A 143 6.19 0.37 19.57
CA ARG A 143 6.30 -0.50 20.76
C ARG A 143 5.38 -1.72 20.73
N GLY A 144 4.38 -1.75 19.84
CA GLY A 144 3.46 -2.88 19.68
C GLY A 144 4.05 -4.05 18.88
N GLY A 145 4.88 -3.74 17.88
CA GLY A 145 5.43 -4.71 16.93
C GLY A 145 4.38 -5.60 16.26
N MET A 146 4.87 -6.52 15.43
CA MET A 146 4.11 -7.68 14.97
C MET A 146 4.16 -8.78 16.02
N ARG A 147 3.07 -9.54 16.20
CA ARG A 147 3.07 -10.76 17.02
C ARG A 147 3.07 -11.97 16.11
N LEU A 148 3.97 -12.90 16.41
CA LEU A 148 4.11 -14.17 15.70
C LEU A 148 4.06 -15.29 16.73
N ALA A 149 3.44 -16.43 16.41
CA ALA A 149 3.56 -17.61 17.26
C ALA A 149 5.04 -18.05 17.33
N ALA A 150 5.43 -18.84 18.32
CA ALA A 150 6.74 -19.46 18.31
C ALA A 150 6.88 -20.36 17.06
N GLY A 151 7.94 -20.18 16.29
CA GLY A 151 8.11 -20.88 15.01
C GLY A 151 9.18 -20.26 14.12
N THR A 152 9.36 -20.84 12.95
CA THR A 152 10.24 -20.32 11.90
C THR A 152 9.39 -19.77 10.77
N TYR A 153 9.66 -18.54 10.37
CA TYR A 153 8.93 -17.80 9.36
C TYR A 153 9.89 -17.26 8.32
N ARG A 154 9.44 -17.20 7.07
CA ARG A 154 10.11 -16.37 6.06
C ARG A 154 9.49 -14.98 6.06
N LEU A 155 10.31 -13.99 6.39
CA LEU A 155 9.95 -12.58 6.31
C LEU A 155 10.45 -12.02 4.98
N THR A 156 9.54 -11.47 4.19
CA THR A 156 9.87 -10.71 2.97
C THR A 156 9.32 -9.30 3.10
N ILE A 157 10.16 -8.30 2.87
CA ILE A 157 9.79 -6.89 2.84
C ILE A 157 10.06 -6.37 1.44
N ALA A 158 9.01 -5.92 0.76
CA ALA A 158 9.08 -5.56 -0.65
C ALA A 158 8.33 -4.25 -0.93
N LEU A 159 8.85 -3.49 -1.90
CA LEU A 159 8.20 -2.28 -2.40
C LEU A 159 8.54 -2.14 -3.89
N PRO A 160 7.58 -1.81 -4.76
CA PRO A 160 7.86 -1.58 -6.18
C PRO A 160 9.00 -0.58 -6.39
N GLY A 161 9.99 -0.96 -7.19
CA GLY A 161 11.19 -0.14 -7.47
C GLY A 161 12.33 -0.26 -6.44
N TYR A 162 12.19 -1.15 -5.46
CA TYR A 162 13.22 -1.46 -4.47
C TYR A 162 13.64 -2.93 -4.55
N GLU A 163 14.89 -3.22 -4.20
CA GLU A 163 15.37 -4.55 -3.91
C GLU A 163 14.67 -5.07 -2.63
N ALA A 164 14.08 -6.25 -2.71
CA ALA A 164 13.38 -6.83 -1.56
C ALA A 164 14.38 -7.34 -0.53
N PHE A 165 13.98 -7.28 0.74
CA PHE A 165 14.69 -7.90 1.83
C PHE A 165 13.97 -9.19 2.23
N THR A 166 14.65 -10.32 2.14
CA THR A 166 14.12 -11.62 2.56
C THR A 166 15.05 -12.25 3.59
N THR A 167 14.49 -12.73 4.71
CA THR A 167 15.22 -13.46 5.75
C THR A 167 14.35 -14.55 6.35
N GLU A 168 14.95 -15.65 6.74
CA GLU A 168 14.33 -16.59 7.67
C GLU A 168 14.50 -16.07 9.09
N LEU A 169 13.44 -16.20 9.89
CA LEU A 169 13.39 -15.75 11.27
C LEU A 169 12.78 -16.86 12.12
N THR A 170 13.57 -17.38 13.05
CA THR A 170 13.07 -18.28 14.10
C THR A 170 12.80 -17.46 15.35
N VAL A 171 11.56 -17.49 15.83
CA VAL A 171 11.13 -16.76 17.02
C VAL A 171 10.67 -17.71 18.12
N HIS A 172 10.96 -17.35 19.36
CA HIS A 172 10.52 -18.09 20.55
C HIS A 172 9.55 -17.25 21.39
N SER A 173 8.58 -17.94 22.02
CA SER A 173 7.56 -17.28 22.83
C SER A 173 8.16 -16.40 23.93
N GLY A 174 7.53 -15.25 24.17
CA GLY A 174 7.93 -14.29 25.21
C GLY A 174 9.17 -13.47 24.86
N GLN A 175 9.80 -13.72 23.70
CA GLN A 175 10.97 -12.96 23.26
C GLN A 175 10.59 -11.80 22.32
N SER A 176 11.50 -10.83 22.23
CA SER A 176 11.38 -9.68 21.33
C SER A 176 12.55 -9.67 20.34
N TYR A 177 12.22 -9.50 19.07
CA TYR A 177 13.15 -9.45 17.95
C TYR A 177 13.03 -8.11 17.25
N GLU A 178 14.10 -7.66 16.60
CA GLU A 178 14.11 -6.43 15.83
C GLU A 178 14.83 -6.65 14.51
N VAL A 179 14.18 -6.33 13.40
CA VAL A 179 14.79 -6.31 12.06
C VAL A 179 15.00 -4.86 11.67
N LYS A 180 16.25 -4.49 11.40
CA LYS A 180 16.65 -3.17 10.91
C LYS A 180 17.28 -3.28 9.55
N THR A 181 16.73 -2.60 8.55
CA THR A 181 17.31 -2.57 7.20
C THR A 181 16.83 -1.36 6.41
N ASP A 182 17.62 -0.91 5.45
CA ASP A 182 17.20 0.10 4.49
C ASP A 182 17.14 -0.56 3.10
N LEU A 183 15.95 -0.60 2.50
CA LEU A 183 15.76 -1.13 1.16
C LEU A 183 16.48 -0.24 0.14
N ARG A 184 17.25 -0.87 -0.73
CA ARG A 184 17.96 -0.19 -1.81
C ARG A 184 17.04 -0.06 -3.01
N LYS A 185 17.12 1.06 -3.72
CA LYS A 185 16.46 1.17 -5.03
C LYS A 185 17.09 0.14 -5.97
N GLY A 186 16.27 -0.64 -6.65
CA GLY A 186 16.76 -1.78 -7.40
C GLY A 186 15.65 -2.59 -8.03
N ARG A 187 16.05 -3.66 -8.71
CA ARG A 187 15.13 -4.66 -9.22
C ARG A 187 14.76 -5.61 -8.08
N LEU A 188 13.48 -5.96 -7.99
CA LEU A 188 13.02 -7.03 -7.12
C LEU A 188 13.58 -8.36 -7.60
N ASP A 189 13.92 -9.25 -6.67
CA ASP A 189 14.11 -10.65 -7.03
C ASP A 189 12.79 -11.26 -7.57
N GLU A 190 12.88 -12.38 -8.29
CA GLU A 190 11.74 -13.00 -8.96
C GLU A 190 10.61 -13.37 -7.99
N ARG A 191 10.95 -13.76 -6.76
CA ARG A 191 9.96 -14.15 -5.74
C ARG A 191 9.22 -12.95 -5.20
N ALA A 192 9.95 -11.90 -4.80
CA ALA A 192 9.36 -10.67 -4.32
C ALA A 192 8.54 -9.98 -5.41
N ALA A 193 9.00 -10.07 -6.67
CA ALA A 193 8.22 -9.64 -7.83
C ALA A 193 6.90 -10.42 -7.94
N ALA A 194 6.88 -11.74 -7.73
CA ALA A 194 5.66 -12.53 -7.73
C ALA A 194 4.68 -12.09 -6.62
N LEU A 195 5.17 -11.85 -5.40
CA LEU A 195 4.35 -11.38 -4.27
C LEU A 195 3.71 -10.02 -4.55
N ILE A 196 4.48 -9.06 -5.07
CA ILE A 196 3.92 -7.76 -5.43
C ILE A 196 3.13 -7.81 -6.76
N ALA A 197 3.28 -8.84 -7.57
CA ALA A 197 2.48 -9.13 -8.76
C ALA A 197 1.18 -9.91 -8.43
N GLY A 198 0.82 -10.02 -7.15
CA GLY A 198 -0.47 -10.56 -6.72
C GLY A 198 -0.57 -12.09 -6.84
N GLY A 199 0.43 -12.71 -7.44
CA GLY A 199 0.62 -14.14 -7.44
C GLY A 199 0.89 -14.62 -6.02
N THR A 200 0.03 -15.52 -5.54
CA THR A 200 0.55 -16.54 -4.62
C THR A 200 1.72 -17.17 -5.34
N ALA A 201 2.91 -17.18 -4.73
CA ALA A 201 3.93 -18.12 -5.15
C ALA A 201 3.28 -19.50 -4.95
N ALA A 202 2.75 -20.07 -6.04
CA ALA A 202 2.15 -21.38 -6.02
C ALA A 202 3.14 -22.29 -5.30
N ALA A 203 2.65 -22.92 -4.24
CA ALA A 203 3.34 -23.98 -3.57
C ALA A 203 3.53 -25.09 -4.60
N ASP A 204 4.69 -25.11 -5.25
CA ASP A 204 5.20 -26.31 -5.89
C ASP A 204 5.56 -27.28 -4.76
N TYR A 205 4.59 -28.13 -4.39
CA TYR A 205 4.78 -29.37 -3.63
C TYR A 205 4.33 -30.55 -4.50
#